data_AF-A0A954CJT6-F1
#
_entry.id   AF-A0A954CJT6-F1
#
_cell.length_a   1.000
_cell.length_b   1.000
_cell.length_c   1.000
_cell.angle_alpha   90.00
_cell.angle_beta   90.00
_cell.angle_gamma   90.00
#
_symmetry.space_group_name_H-M   'P 1'
#
loop_
_entity.id
_entity.type
_entity.pdbx_description
1 polymer ?
#
loop_
_entity_poly.entity_id
_entity_poly.type
_entity_poly.pdbx_seq_one_letter_code
_entity_poly.pdbx_strand_id
1 'polypeptide(L)'
;LLDDINTDTMTPAWVCFNHKPEDIAQNAYAGLFDDKGERVFTERALIDGNFEVIVSGYRKGTGSSRETAPQCEKWAGIRIVIAASFAPIHERNNINLGQLMGDHEQLKRLQAGESIPLAEFTGKYDPVTRVILESGGLFNFAKLYQEGKVELPKLDTGKRPMTMAEKLIASHLLEGQGSGFVKPGDPVLVNVDAGYSHEFTTAQVHHFLTQEYGADYQVQNPDKFAVFEDHLLYAKGVERFAPFADKIQTMVDLQVEFQKHTGVRDYSAKDGISPGICHQVAREHFIDPGDFVQATDSHTCMGGASNSLSYGVGATEYAGLIHAGFTFVRVPESIRFNLSGTMQPGVTAKDVILHILLHHATKELTLDRVMEFGGSGMATMSVDERATLTNMATECSAK
;
A
#
# COMPACT_ATOMS: atom_id res chain seq x y z
N LEU A 1 16.93 -1.72 22.36
CA LEU A 1 15.89 -1.71 21.31
C LEU A 1 16.60 -1.93 19.98
N LEU A 2 15.98 -2.65 19.05
CA LEU A 2 16.54 -2.84 17.70
C LEU A 2 16.12 -1.67 16.80
N ASP A 3 17.09 -1.14 16.06
CA ASP A 3 16.87 -0.10 15.06
C ASP A 3 16.56 -0.74 13.69
N ASP A 4 15.97 0.05 12.78
CA ASP A 4 15.72 -0.33 11.39
C ASP A 4 14.99 -1.68 11.20
N ILE A 5 13.92 -1.91 11.97
CA ILE A 5 13.11 -3.11 11.82
C ILE A 5 12.49 -3.17 10.42
N ASN A 6 12.98 -4.09 9.60
CA ASN A 6 12.49 -4.36 8.25
C ASN A 6 11.20 -5.20 8.31
N THR A 7 10.27 -4.96 7.38
CA THR A 7 9.06 -5.77 7.20
C THR A 7 9.34 -7.25 6.92
N ASP A 8 10.47 -7.62 6.30
CA ASP A 8 10.91 -9.02 6.17
C ASP A 8 11.26 -9.67 7.51
N THR A 9 11.79 -8.88 8.46
CA THR A 9 12.06 -9.34 9.84
C THR A 9 10.74 -9.63 10.57
N MET A 10 9.73 -8.79 10.34
CA MET A 10 8.40 -8.89 10.95
C MET A 10 7.59 -10.05 10.37
N THR A 11 7.55 -10.18 9.05
CA THR A 11 6.86 -11.26 8.34
C THR A 11 7.70 -11.68 7.12
N PRO A 12 8.56 -12.70 7.25
CA PRO A 12 9.32 -13.22 6.11
C PRO A 12 8.40 -13.86 5.08
N ALA A 13 8.85 -13.97 3.83
CA ALA A 13 8.01 -14.35 2.69
C ALA A 13 7.13 -15.60 2.91
N TRP A 14 7.64 -16.62 3.61
CA TRP A 14 6.87 -17.84 3.86
C TRP A 14 5.68 -17.65 4.82
N VAL A 15 5.74 -16.66 5.72
CA VAL A 15 4.62 -16.28 6.60
C VAL A 15 3.51 -15.64 5.77
N CYS A 16 3.88 -14.91 4.72
CA CYS A 16 2.95 -14.23 3.82
C CYS A 16 2.17 -15.19 2.90
N PHE A 17 2.45 -16.51 2.92
CA PHE A 17 1.57 -17.50 2.28
C PHE A 17 0.29 -17.77 3.09
N ASN A 18 0.19 -17.26 4.31
CA ASN A 18 -1.09 -17.19 5.00
C ASN A 18 -1.86 -15.95 4.53
N HIS A 19 -3.12 -16.11 4.15
CA HIS A 19 -3.99 -14.99 3.76
C HIS A 19 -4.79 -14.43 4.94
N LYS A 20 -4.95 -15.19 6.03
CA LYS A 20 -5.63 -14.71 7.23
C LYS A 20 -4.65 -13.98 8.12
N PRO A 21 -4.94 -12.74 8.54
CA PRO A 21 -4.08 -12.00 9.44
C PRO A 21 -3.94 -12.68 10.81
N GLU A 22 -4.94 -13.46 11.27
CA GLU A 22 -4.87 -14.28 12.47
C GLU A 22 -3.75 -15.34 12.37
N ASP A 23 -3.58 -15.94 11.20
CA ASP A 23 -2.55 -16.96 10.95
C ASP A 23 -1.17 -16.34 10.73
N ILE A 24 -1.13 -15.17 10.10
CA ILE A 24 0.09 -14.36 9.98
C ILE A 24 0.61 -13.98 11.38
N ALA A 25 -0.27 -13.54 12.29
CA ALA A 25 0.07 -13.10 13.64
C ALA A 25 0.75 -14.19 14.49
N GLN A 26 0.46 -15.47 14.24
CA GLN A 26 1.12 -16.57 14.94
C GLN A 26 2.63 -16.59 14.73
N ASN A 27 3.10 -16.05 13.60
CA ASN A 27 4.51 -16.02 13.25
C ASN A 27 5.05 -14.58 13.11
N ALA A 28 4.49 -13.65 13.89
CA ALA A 28 5.03 -12.31 14.03
C ALA A 28 6.51 -12.36 14.44
N TYR A 29 7.34 -11.57 13.75
CA TYR A 29 8.80 -11.47 13.92
C TYR A 29 9.58 -12.77 13.66
N ALA A 30 9.04 -13.68 12.84
CA ALA A 30 9.72 -14.93 12.51
C ALA A 30 11.03 -14.76 11.73
N GLY A 31 11.29 -13.58 11.16
CA GLY A 31 12.56 -13.26 10.50
C GLY A 31 13.63 -12.73 11.44
N LEU A 32 13.33 -12.54 12.74
CA LEU A 32 14.29 -12.08 13.73
C LEU A 32 14.98 -13.26 14.42
N PHE A 33 16.29 -13.37 14.23
CA PHE A 33 17.13 -14.40 14.81
C PHE A 33 18.16 -13.82 15.77
N ASP A 34 18.52 -14.58 16.80
CA ASP A 34 19.63 -14.27 17.70
C ASP A 34 20.98 -14.71 17.11
N ASP A 35 22.07 -14.47 17.85
CA ASP A 35 23.43 -14.82 17.42
C ASP A 35 23.66 -16.34 17.24
N LYS A 36 22.73 -17.18 17.72
CA LYS A 36 22.77 -18.64 17.56
C LYS A 36 21.92 -19.12 16.38
N GLY A 37 21.23 -18.20 15.69
CA GLY A 37 20.31 -18.53 14.61
C GLY A 37 18.96 -19.06 15.09
N GLU A 38 18.61 -18.85 16.36
CA GLU A 38 17.29 -19.19 16.90
C GLU A 38 16.36 -17.98 16.79
N ARG A 39 15.06 -18.23 16.53
CA ARG A 39 14.08 -17.14 16.49
C ARG A 39 14.01 -16.44 17.84
N VAL A 40 14.14 -15.11 17.84
CA VAL A 40 13.96 -14.29 19.05
C VAL A 40 12.52 -14.38 19.56
N PHE A 41 11.56 -14.40 18.65
CA PHE A 41 10.14 -14.62 18.95
C PHE A 41 9.72 -15.99 18.44
N THR A 42 9.39 -16.90 19.36
CA THR A 42 8.81 -18.20 19.03
C THR A 42 7.42 -18.03 18.42
N GLU A 43 6.89 -19.10 17.83
CA GLU A 43 5.51 -19.12 17.37
C GLU A 43 4.57 -18.73 18.52
N ARG A 44 3.61 -17.85 18.21
CA ARG A 44 2.62 -17.25 19.10
C ARG A 44 3.16 -16.43 20.27
N ALA A 45 4.47 -16.12 20.31
CA ALA A 45 5.07 -15.40 21.43
C ALA A 45 4.36 -14.07 21.78
N LEU A 46 3.92 -13.30 20.77
CA LEU A 46 3.20 -12.05 21.00
C LEU A 46 1.78 -12.29 21.51
N ILE A 47 1.07 -13.26 20.92
CA ILE A 47 -0.32 -13.62 21.29
C ILE A 47 -0.37 -14.16 22.71
N ASP A 48 0.46 -15.16 23.02
CA ASP A 48 0.45 -15.85 24.30
C ASP A 48 1.04 -14.97 25.41
N GLY A 49 1.89 -14.00 25.04
CA GLY A 49 2.38 -12.97 25.95
C GLY A 49 1.35 -11.89 26.29
N ASN A 50 0.23 -11.81 25.55
CA ASN A 50 -0.84 -10.84 25.75
C ASN A 50 -0.33 -9.38 25.83
N PHE A 51 0.61 -9.04 24.94
CA PHE A 51 1.17 -7.69 24.86
C PHE A 51 0.20 -6.75 24.14
N GLU A 52 0.06 -5.52 24.65
CA GLU A 52 -0.72 -4.46 23.99
C GLU A 52 0.16 -3.39 23.33
N VAL A 53 1.46 -3.37 23.64
CA VAL A 53 2.42 -2.36 23.19
C VAL A 53 3.67 -3.05 22.65
N ILE A 54 4.13 -2.63 21.47
CA ILE A 54 5.41 -3.06 20.91
C ILE A 54 6.37 -1.88 20.76
N VAL A 55 7.65 -2.10 21.06
CA VAL A 55 8.66 -1.04 21.11
C VAL A 55 9.85 -1.37 20.21
N SER A 56 10.11 -0.50 19.26
CA SER A 56 11.27 -0.51 18.37
C SER A 56 12.19 0.68 18.68
N GLY A 57 13.41 0.65 18.17
CA GLY A 57 14.39 1.72 18.31
C GLY A 57 14.11 2.89 17.38
N TYR A 58 15.08 3.24 16.53
CA TYR A 58 15.07 4.49 15.76
C TYR A 58 14.06 4.51 14.60
N ARG A 59 13.99 3.45 13.78
CA ARG A 59 13.13 3.40 12.59
C ARG A 59 12.45 2.04 12.48
N LYS A 60 11.14 2.02 12.20
CA LYS A 60 10.34 0.81 12.08
C LYS A 60 9.62 0.72 10.73
N GLY A 61 9.56 -0.50 10.20
CA GLY A 61 8.78 -0.84 9.01
C GLY A 61 9.49 -0.49 7.70
N THR A 62 10.82 -0.56 7.67
CA THR A 62 11.60 -0.33 6.45
C THR A 62 11.44 -1.48 5.47
N GLY A 63 11.75 -1.24 4.19
CA GLY A 63 11.76 -2.29 3.16
C GLY A 63 10.43 -2.43 2.43
N SER A 64 9.98 -3.67 2.25
CA SER A 64 8.82 -4.02 1.42
C SER A 64 7.53 -3.37 1.95
N SER A 65 6.67 -2.93 1.03
CA SER A 65 5.36 -2.30 1.29
C SER A 65 4.30 -3.22 1.92
N ARG A 66 4.65 -4.49 2.18
CA ARG A 66 3.72 -5.52 2.64
C ARG A 66 2.97 -5.09 3.90
N GLU A 67 1.65 -5.16 3.82
CA GLU A 67 0.77 -4.85 4.96
C GLU A 67 0.77 -5.97 6.02
N THR A 68 1.21 -7.17 5.66
CA THR A 68 1.32 -8.30 6.60
C THR A 68 2.18 -7.97 7.82
N ALA A 69 3.15 -7.05 7.68
CA ALA A 69 4.01 -6.62 8.78
C ALA A 69 3.21 -5.94 9.92
N PRO A 70 2.48 -4.84 9.72
CA PRO A 70 1.63 -4.30 10.79
C PRO A 70 0.41 -5.19 11.11
N GLN A 71 -0.12 -5.96 10.16
CA GLN A 71 -1.21 -6.93 10.45
C GLN A 71 -0.77 -7.96 11.51
N CYS A 72 0.45 -8.49 11.43
CA CYS A 72 0.92 -9.50 12.38
C CYS A 72 0.94 -8.98 13.82
N GLU A 73 1.19 -7.68 14.00
CA GLU A 73 1.14 -7.02 15.30
C GLU A 73 -0.30 -6.80 15.77
N LYS A 74 -1.14 -6.19 14.92
CA LYS A 74 -2.54 -5.91 15.25
C LYS A 74 -3.28 -7.17 15.67
N TRP A 75 -3.19 -8.23 14.86
CA TRP A 75 -3.88 -9.49 15.15
C TRP A 75 -3.21 -10.32 16.24
N ALA A 76 -1.99 -9.98 16.65
CA ALA A 76 -1.38 -10.53 17.86
C ALA A 76 -1.83 -9.82 19.14
N GLY A 77 -2.61 -8.73 19.05
CA GLY A 77 -3.13 -7.96 20.19
C GLY A 77 -2.43 -6.61 20.41
N ILE A 78 -1.46 -6.23 19.59
CA ILE A 78 -0.75 -4.96 19.71
C ILE A 78 -1.65 -3.80 19.27
N ARG A 79 -1.86 -2.84 20.19
CA ARG A 79 -2.67 -1.64 19.99
C ARG A 79 -1.84 -0.38 19.79
N ILE A 80 -0.66 -0.34 20.43
CA ILE A 80 0.25 0.80 20.38
C ILE A 80 1.62 0.34 19.87
N VAL A 81 2.12 1.04 18.86
CA VAL A 81 3.43 0.81 18.27
C VAL A 81 4.33 2.00 18.60
N ILE A 82 5.48 1.74 19.22
CA ILE A 82 6.43 2.78 19.64
C ILE A 82 7.72 2.68 18.84
N ALA A 83 8.17 3.79 18.26
CA ALA A 83 9.49 3.94 17.62
C ALA A 83 9.88 5.43 17.58
N ALA A 84 11.13 5.77 17.27
CA ALA A 84 11.49 7.18 17.05
C ALA A 84 10.95 7.70 15.71
N SER A 85 10.79 6.83 14.72
CA SER A 85 10.21 7.13 13.40
C SER A 85 9.63 5.87 12.75
N PHE A 86 8.70 6.08 11.80
CA PHE A 86 8.05 5.03 11.02
C PHE A 86 8.30 5.29 9.53
N ALA A 87 8.55 4.24 8.75
CA ALA A 87 8.60 4.39 7.30
C ALA A 87 7.21 4.77 6.76
N PRO A 88 7.08 5.70 5.78
CA PRO A 88 5.78 6.26 5.38
C PRO A 88 4.73 5.22 4.98
N ILE A 89 5.11 4.18 4.24
CA ILE A 89 4.18 3.11 3.83
C ILE A 89 3.74 2.28 5.05
N HIS A 90 4.66 1.98 5.95
CA HIS A 90 4.34 1.25 7.18
C HIS A 90 3.43 2.09 8.09
N GLU A 91 3.68 3.39 8.21
CA GLU A 91 2.82 4.33 8.93
C GLU A 91 1.40 4.33 8.35
N ARG A 92 1.27 4.47 7.02
CA ARG A 92 -0.03 4.42 6.33
C ARG A 92 -0.76 3.10 6.61
N ASN A 93 -0.07 1.96 6.55
CA ASN A 93 -0.67 0.67 6.83
C ASN A 93 -1.14 0.56 8.29
N ASN A 94 -0.37 1.05 9.26
CA ASN A 94 -0.81 1.12 10.66
C ASN A 94 -2.05 2.01 10.84
N ILE A 95 -2.11 3.16 10.15
CA ILE A 95 -3.28 4.06 10.14
C ILE A 95 -4.51 3.34 9.60
N ASN A 96 -4.37 2.66 8.45
CA ASN A 96 -5.46 1.91 7.82
C ASN A 96 -6.00 0.82 8.75
N LEU A 97 -5.10 0.20 9.53
CA LEU A 97 -5.43 -0.81 10.53
C LEU A 97 -5.91 -0.22 11.87
N GLY A 98 -5.82 1.08 12.10
CA GLY A 98 -6.25 1.72 13.35
C GLY A 98 -5.27 1.55 14.53
N GLN A 99 -4.01 1.23 14.26
CA GLN A 99 -2.99 1.10 15.31
C GLN A 99 -2.44 2.49 15.69
N LEU A 100 -2.33 2.76 16.99
CA LEU A 100 -1.77 4.01 17.49
C LEU A 100 -0.24 3.97 17.43
N MET A 101 0.37 5.03 16.91
CA MET A 101 1.82 5.15 16.79
C MET A 101 2.35 6.28 17.65
N GLY A 102 3.17 5.92 18.63
CA GLY A 102 3.78 6.85 19.58
C GLY A 102 5.31 6.83 19.58
N ASP A 103 5.88 7.69 20.39
CA ASP A 103 7.33 7.84 20.55
C ASP A 103 7.83 7.33 21.92
N HIS A 104 9.15 7.38 22.13
CA HIS A 104 9.76 6.93 23.38
C HIS A 104 9.45 7.84 24.58
N GLU A 105 9.02 9.08 24.37
CA GLU A 105 8.57 9.96 25.46
C GLU A 105 7.21 9.51 25.99
N GLN A 106 6.26 9.25 25.08
CA GLN A 106 4.98 8.67 25.41
C GLN A 106 5.14 7.31 26.11
N LEU A 107 6.08 6.46 25.64
CA LEU A 107 6.39 5.21 26.32
C LEU A 107 6.85 5.41 27.77
N LYS A 108 7.75 6.36 28.04
CA LYS A 108 8.23 6.64 29.41
C LYS A 108 7.10 7.07 30.33
N ARG A 109 6.19 7.90 29.82
CA ARG A 109 4.99 8.37 30.55
C ARG A 109 4.04 7.21 30.85
N LEU A 110 3.75 6.35 29.87
CA LEU A 110 2.96 5.14 30.08
C LEU A 110 3.59 4.19 31.11
N GLN A 111 4.92 4.00 31.06
CA GLN A 111 5.66 3.18 32.02
C GLN A 111 5.66 3.77 33.43
N ALA A 112 5.52 5.10 33.57
CA ALA A 112 5.35 5.78 34.85
C ALA A 112 3.89 5.69 35.39
N GLY A 113 2.99 5.01 34.69
CA GLY A 113 1.58 4.87 35.06
C GLY A 113 0.71 6.06 34.66
N GLU A 114 1.22 6.96 33.81
CA GLU A 114 0.45 8.10 33.31
C GLU A 114 -0.60 7.66 32.28
N SER A 115 -1.79 8.26 32.34
CA SER A 115 -2.80 8.13 31.29
C SER A 115 -2.56 9.18 30.21
N ILE A 116 -2.31 8.75 28.98
CA ILE A 116 -2.12 9.64 27.83
C ILE A 116 -3.43 9.76 27.05
N PRO A 117 -3.95 10.99 26.84
CA PRO A 117 -5.11 11.22 25.98
C PRO A 117 -4.89 10.74 24.54
N LEU A 118 -5.93 10.17 23.92
CA LEU A 118 -5.88 9.72 22.51
C LEU A 118 -5.41 10.83 21.55
N ALA A 119 -5.81 12.08 21.81
CA ALA A 119 -5.42 13.23 21.00
C ALA A 119 -3.90 13.48 20.96
N GLU A 120 -3.13 12.99 21.94
CA GLU A 120 -1.67 13.07 21.90
C GLU A 120 -1.05 12.07 20.89
N PHE A 121 -1.74 10.98 20.56
CA PHE A 121 -1.32 10.06 19.49
C PHE A 121 -1.76 10.55 18.12
N THR A 122 -2.96 11.13 18.03
CA THR A 122 -3.61 11.44 16.74
C THR A 122 -3.42 12.88 16.30
N GLY A 123 -3.11 13.81 17.21
CA GLY A 123 -3.08 15.25 16.95
C GLY A 123 -1.98 15.74 16.00
N LYS A 124 -0.96 14.91 15.74
CA LYS A 124 0.10 15.19 14.74
C LYS A 124 -0.38 14.99 13.29
N TYR A 125 -1.49 14.28 13.10
CA TYR A 125 -2.01 13.97 11.77
C TYR A 125 -2.97 15.05 11.26
N ASP A 126 -3.15 15.09 9.95
CA ASP A 126 -4.18 15.92 9.35
C ASP A 126 -5.59 15.49 9.84
N PRO A 127 -6.59 16.38 9.73
CA PRO A 127 -7.91 16.11 10.27
C PRO A 127 -8.57 14.81 9.78
N VAL A 128 -8.36 14.38 8.52
CA VAL A 128 -9.01 13.18 7.99
C VAL A 128 -8.30 11.94 8.52
N THR A 129 -6.96 11.91 8.46
CA THR A 129 -6.15 10.84 9.04
C THR A 129 -6.42 10.66 10.54
N ARG A 130 -6.58 11.78 11.27
CA ARG A 130 -6.98 11.76 12.69
C ARG A 130 -8.32 11.05 12.88
N VAL A 131 -9.34 11.40 12.08
CA VAL A 131 -10.65 10.78 12.18
C VAL A 131 -10.62 9.30 11.78
N ILE A 132 -9.79 8.90 10.82
CA ILE A 132 -9.56 7.48 10.48
C ILE A 132 -9.04 6.71 11.71
N LEU A 133 -7.99 7.23 12.36
CA LEU A 133 -7.42 6.61 13.57
C LEU A 133 -8.40 6.58 14.74
N GLU A 134 -9.09 7.70 15.02
CA GLU A 134 -10.08 7.79 16.11
C GLU A 134 -11.32 6.93 15.84
N SER A 135 -11.59 6.59 14.59
CA SER A 135 -12.60 5.60 14.21
C SER A 135 -12.09 4.15 14.36
N GLY A 136 -10.82 3.92 14.71
CA GLY A 136 -10.27 2.57 14.82
C GLY A 136 -9.83 1.95 13.48
N GLY A 137 -9.55 2.79 12.47
CA GLY A 137 -9.02 2.37 11.18
C GLY A 137 -9.98 2.65 10.01
N LEU A 138 -9.49 2.32 8.81
CA LEU A 138 -10.11 2.73 7.54
C LEU A 138 -11.51 2.15 7.33
N PHE A 139 -11.74 0.88 7.67
CA PHE A 139 -13.05 0.23 7.49
C PHE A 139 -14.14 0.90 8.32
N ASN A 140 -13.90 1.08 9.63
CA ASN A 140 -14.89 1.71 10.48
C ASN A 140 -15.10 3.19 10.12
N PHE A 141 -14.02 3.90 9.73
CA PHE A 141 -14.15 5.24 9.17
C PHE A 141 -15.06 5.27 7.94
N ALA A 142 -14.84 4.41 6.94
CA ALA A 142 -15.63 4.37 5.72
C ALA A 142 -17.11 4.12 6.01
N LYS A 143 -17.41 3.18 6.92
CA LYS A 143 -18.77 2.91 7.39
C LYS A 143 -19.41 4.14 8.05
N LEU A 144 -18.73 4.76 9.01
CA LEU A 144 -19.25 5.95 9.70
C LEU A 144 -19.44 7.14 8.76
N TYR A 145 -18.56 7.29 7.77
CA TYR A 145 -18.67 8.33 6.74
C TYR A 145 -19.89 8.10 5.84
N GLN A 146 -20.10 6.88 5.35
CA GLN A 146 -21.28 6.53 4.53
C GLN A 146 -22.60 6.67 5.32
N GLU A 147 -22.57 6.42 6.63
CA GLU A 147 -23.72 6.63 7.53
C GLU A 147 -23.94 8.11 7.89
N GLY A 148 -23.09 9.04 7.44
CA GLY A 148 -23.17 10.47 7.77
C GLY A 148 -22.84 10.80 9.23
N LYS A 149 -22.17 9.89 9.94
CA LYS A 149 -21.75 10.05 11.35
C LYS A 149 -20.40 10.72 11.50
N VAL A 150 -19.67 10.87 10.41
CA VAL A 150 -18.38 11.57 10.33
C VAL A 150 -18.48 12.64 9.25
N GLU A 151 -18.16 13.87 9.62
CA GLU A 151 -17.99 14.96 8.66
C GLU A 151 -16.51 15.23 8.44
N LEU A 152 -16.13 15.42 7.17
CA LEU A 152 -14.79 15.84 6.82
C LEU A 152 -14.70 17.36 6.77
N PRO A 153 -13.58 17.96 7.20
CA PRO A 153 -13.40 19.39 7.07
C PRO A 153 -13.42 19.77 5.59
N LYS A 154 -14.05 20.91 5.30
CA LYS A 154 -14.06 21.45 3.94
C LYS A 154 -12.64 21.83 3.54
N LEU A 155 -12.27 21.41 2.34
CA LEU A 155 -11.02 21.81 1.72
C LEU A 155 -11.07 23.29 1.34
N ASP A 156 -10.18 24.10 1.91
CA ASP A 156 -10.10 25.56 1.69
C ASP A 156 -8.99 25.94 0.70
N THR A 157 -8.47 24.97 -0.06
CA THR A 157 -7.47 25.26 -1.08
C THR A 157 -8.14 25.98 -2.25
N GLY A 158 -7.78 27.25 -2.44
CA GLY A 158 -8.27 28.09 -3.54
C GLY A 158 -7.49 27.92 -4.84
N LYS A 159 -7.90 28.67 -5.86
CA LYS A 159 -7.31 28.63 -7.20
C LYS A 159 -5.79 28.84 -7.18
N ARG A 160 -5.05 27.87 -7.70
CA ARG A 160 -3.59 27.90 -7.84
C ARG A 160 -3.10 27.08 -9.03
N PRO A 161 -1.85 27.29 -9.51
CA PRO A 161 -1.18 26.33 -10.37
C PRO A 161 -1.05 24.98 -9.67
N MET A 162 -1.23 23.90 -10.43
CA MET A 162 -1.16 22.52 -9.93
C MET A 162 -0.20 21.68 -10.79
N THR A 163 0.54 20.77 -10.15
CA THR A 163 1.31 19.69 -10.79
C THR A 163 0.37 18.73 -11.52
N MET A 164 0.90 17.74 -12.25
CA MET A 164 0.04 16.76 -12.90
C MET A 164 -0.68 15.90 -11.86
N ALA A 165 0.04 15.44 -10.83
CA ALA A 165 -0.56 14.67 -9.74
C ALA A 165 -1.67 15.44 -9.03
N GLU A 166 -1.45 16.72 -8.73
CA GLU A 166 -2.46 17.58 -8.10
C GLU A 166 -3.70 17.77 -9.00
N LYS A 167 -3.53 17.91 -10.32
CA LYS A 167 -4.66 18.01 -11.26
C LYS A 167 -5.47 16.73 -11.32
N LEU A 168 -4.79 15.58 -11.38
CA LEU A 168 -5.45 14.27 -11.38
C LEU A 168 -6.20 14.07 -10.07
N ILE A 169 -5.60 14.37 -8.92
CA ILE A 169 -6.32 14.29 -7.63
C ILE A 169 -7.52 15.25 -7.59
N ALA A 170 -7.35 16.49 -8.04
CA ALA A 170 -8.41 17.49 -8.06
C ALA A 170 -9.60 17.08 -8.95
N SER A 171 -9.36 16.40 -10.08
CA SER A 171 -10.44 15.92 -10.96
C SER A 171 -11.21 14.72 -10.41
N HIS A 172 -10.66 14.02 -9.41
CA HIS A 172 -11.26 12.84 -8.80
C HIS A 172 -11.89 13.12 -7.43
N LEU A 173 -11.88 14.36 -6.94
CA LEU A 173 -12.52 14.73 -5.67
C LEU A 173 -13.98 14.26 -5.66
N LEU A 174 -14.42 13.69 -4.53
CA LEU A 174 -15.84 13.38 -4.33
C LEU A 174 -16.69 14.64 -4.42
N GLU A 175 -17.94 14.49 -4.84
CA GLU A 175 -18.87 15.61 -4.96
C GLU A 175 -18.99 16.38 -3.64
N GLY A 176 -18.89 17.71 -3.72
CA GLY A 176 -18.91 18.59 -2.54
C GLY A 176 -17.59 18.72 -1.79
N GLN A 177 -16.52 18.01 -2.19
CA GLN A 177 -15.18 18.25 -1.65
C GLN A 177 -14.46 19.40 -2.35
N GLY A 178 -14.33 20.52 -1.65
CA GLY A 178 -13.44 21.61 -2.01
C GLY A 178 -13.87 22.43 -3.23
N SER A 179 -12.93 23.23 -3.73
CA SER A 179 -13.16 24.19 -4.82
C SER A 179 -12.65 23.70 -6.19
N GLY A 180 -12.27 22.42 -6.30
CA GLY A 180 -11.61 21.85 -7.48
C GLY A 180 -10.10 22.15 -7.57
N PHE A 181 -9.48 22.57 -6.48
CA PHE A 181 -8.04 22.80 -6.37
C PHE A 181 -7.50 22.14 -5.10
N VAL A 182 -6.31 21.55 -5.21
CA VAL A 182 -5.58 20.91 -4.11
C VAL A 182 -4.15 21.43 -4.05
N LYS A 183 -3.46 21.18 -2.93
CA LYS A 183 -2.02 21.41 -2.72
C LYS A 183 -1.44 20.26 -1.88
N PRO A 184 -0.10 20.11 -1.78
CA PRO A 184 0.49 19.02 -1.02
C PRO A 184 0.12 19.13 0.46
N GLY A 185 -0.18 17.99 1.07
CA GLY A 185 -0.65 17.86 2.44
C GLY A 185 -2.16 17.99 2.62
N ASP A 186 -2.91 18.42 1.59
CA ASP A 186 -4.37 18.42 1.67
C ASP A 186 -4.90 16.98 1.84
N PRO A 187 -5.77 16.74 2.82
CA PRO A 187 -6.40 15.45 3.02
C PRO A 187 -7.75 15.39 2.30
N VAL A 188 -7.87 14.50 1.30
CA VAL A 188 -9.05 14.45 0.43
C VAL A 188 -9.58 13.03 0.27
N LEU A 189 -10.87 12.90 -0.04
CA LEU A 189 -11.41 11.66 -0.59
C LEU A 189 -11.60 11.80 -2.09
N VAL A 190 -11.22 10.76 -2.83
CA VAL A 190 -11.27 10.74 -4.28
C VAL A 190 -11.84 9.43 -4.80
N ASN A 191 -12.47 9.51 -5.97
CA ASN A 191 -12.84 8.36 -6.77
C ASN A 191 -11.59 7.72 -7.39
N VAL A 192 -11.69 6.44 -7.74
CA VAL A 192 -10.65 5.69 -8.48
C VAL A 192 -11.28 5.14 -9.75
N ASP A 193 -10.53 5.15 -10.85
CA ASP A 193 -11.01 4.75 -12.18
C ASP A 193 -10.73 3.30 -12.49
N ALA A 194 -9.60 2.79 -11.98
CA ALA A 194 -9.22 1.41 -12.14
C ALA A 194 -8.41 0.89 -10.95
N GLY A 195 -8.33 -0.42 -10.84
CA GLY A 195 -7.45 -1.06 -9.88
C GLY A 195 -7.37 -2.55 -10.13
N TYR A 196 -6.45 -3.22 -9.44
CA TYR A 196 -6.32 -4.66 -9.56
C TYR A 196 -5.67 -5.29 -8.35
N SER A 197 -5.87 -6.59 -8.22
CA SER A 197 -5.13 -7.43 -7.29
C SER A 197 -4.61 -8.68 -8.02
N HIS A 198 -3.84 -9.47 -7.32
CA HIS A 198 -3.21 -10.68 -7.82
C HIS A 198 -3.32 -11.77 -6.75
N GLU A 199 -3.20 -13.04 -7.13
CA GLU A 199 -3.64 -14.20 -6.34
C GLU A 199 -3.09 -14.22 -4.92
N PHE A 200 -1.88 -13.69 -4.74
CA PHE A 200 -1.20 -13.57 -3.46
C PHE A 200 -1.93 -12.62 -2.48
N THR A 201 -2.47 -11.51 -2.98
CA THR A 201 -3.12 -10.48 -2.15
C THR A 201 -4.64 -10.48 -2.26
N THR A 202 -5.21 -10.97 -3.37
CA THR A 202 -6.67 -11.12 -3.55
C THR A 202 -7.29 -11.94 -2.42
N ALA A 203 -6.60 -13.00 -1.97
CA ALA A 203 -7.07 -13.83 -0.86
C ALA A 203 -7.25 -13.04 0.45
N GLN A 204 -6.34 -12.09 0.74
CA GLN A 204 -6.47 -11.19 1.90
C GLN A 204 -7.62 -10.19 1.71
N VAL A 205 -7.73 -9.60 0.51
CA VAL A 205 -8.81 -8.66 0.18
C VAL A 205 -10.18 -9.32 0.35
N HIS A 206 -10.36 -10.52 -0.20
CA HIS A 206 -11.58 -11.31 -0.06
C HIS A 206 -11.91 -11.63 1.40
N HIS A 207 -10.90 -12.01 2.18
CA HIS A 207 -11.05 -12.28 3.60
C HIS A 207 -11.52 -11.04 4.38
N PHE A 208 -10.88 -9.89 4.18
CA PHE A 208 -11.26 -8.65 4.84
C PHE A 208 -12.67 -8.21 4.50
N LEU A 209 -13.05 -8.27 3.22
CA LEU A 209 -14.40 -7.91 2.80
C LEU A 209 -15.45 -8.81 3.45
N THR A 210 -15.17 -10.12 3.54
CA THR A 210 -16.05 -11.08 4.19
C THR A 210 -16.18 -10.82 5.69
N GLN A 211 -15.07 -10.52 6.37
CA GLN A 211 -15.09 -10.23 7.82
C GLN A 211 -15.85 -8.93 8.13
N GLU A 212 -15.62 -7.88 7.35
CA GLU A 212 -16.15 -6.53 7.63
C GLU A 212 -17.60 -6.34 7.17
N TYR A 213 -17.96 -6.95 6.03
CA TYR A 213 -19.25 -6.70 5.37
C TYR A 213 -20.11 -7.97 5.19
N GLY A 214 -19.61 -9.14 5.63
CA GLY A 214 -20.29 -10.42 5.52
C GLY A 214 -20.03 -11.14 4.19
N ALA A 215 -20.44 -12.40 4.11
CA ALA A 215 -20.20 -13.25 2.94
C ALA A 215 -20.83 -12.74 1.63
N ASP A 216 -21.91 -11.95 1.73
CA ASP A 216 -22.63 -11.40 0.58
C ASP A 216 -22.16 -9.98 0.20
N TYR A 217 -20.95 -9.57 0.62
CA TYR A 217 -20.40 -8.24 0.35
C TYR A 217 -20.43 -7.92 -1.16
N GLN A 218 -20.50 -6.62 -1.50
CA GLN A 218 -20.54 -6.17 -2.89
C GLN A 218 -19.35 -5.26 -3.21
N VAL A 219 -18.90 -5.29 -4.46
CA VAL A 219 -17.88 -4.37 -5.00
C VAL A 219 -18.56 -3.31 -5.85
N GLN A 220 -18.18 -2.05 -5.65
CA GLN A 220 -18.69 -0.93 -6.45
C GLN A 220 -18.02 -0.94 -7.82
N ASN A 221 -18.81 -0.87 -8.90
CA ASN A 221 -18.31 -0.81 -10.27
C ASN A 221 -17.26 -1.91 -10.57
N PRO A 222 -17.61 -3.21 -10.44
CA PRO A 222 -16.64 -4.32 -10.55
C PRO A 222 -15.89 -4.33 -11.89
N ASP A 223 -16.54 -3.85 -12.96
CA ASP A 223 -15.91 -3.69 -14.26
C ASP A 223 -14.70 -2.76 -14.26
N LYS A 224 -14.48 -1.91 -13.25
CA LYS A 224 -13.27 -1.07 -13.12
C LYS A 224 -12.07 -1.85 -12.59
N PHE A 225 -12.31 -2.99 -11.95
CA PHE A 225 -11.29 -3.75 -11.22
C PHE A 225 -10.94 -5.05 -11.93
N ALA A 226 -9.79 -5.62 -11.58
CA ALA A 226 -9.31 -6.86 -12.17
C ALA A 226 -8.57 -7.75 -11.16
N VAL A 227 -8.52 -9.04 -11.43
CA VAL A 227 -7.64 -9.99 -10.76
C VAL A 227 -6.65 -10.63 -11.73
N PHE A 228 -5.45 -10.94 -11.26
CA PHE A 228 -4.36 -11.50 -12.06
C PHE A 228 -3.78 -12.76 -11.41
N GLU A 229 -3.38 -13.74 -12.23
CA GLU A 229 -2.58 -14.88 -11.80
C GLU A 229 -1.21 -14.83 -12.47
N ASP A 230 -0.24 -14.21 -11.81
CA ASP A 230 1.11 -13.97 -12.34
C ASP A 230 2.24 -14.13 -11.30
N HIS A 231 1.92 -14.20 -10.00
CA HIS A 231 2.90 -14.23 -8.92
C HIS A 231 3.28 -15.64 -8.46
N LEU A 232 2.30 -16.56 -8.42
CA LEU A 232 2.40 -17.89 -7.83
C LEU A 232 2.28 -19.00 -8.87
N LEU A 233 1.97 -18.68 -10.12
CA LEU A 233 1.79 -19.64 -11.21
C LEU A 233 2.93 -20.67 -11.32
N TYR A 234 4.18 -20.19 -11.20
CA TYR A 234 5.38 -21.03 -11.31
C TYR A 234 5.91 -21.53 -9.95
N ALA A 235 5.16 -21.37 -8.86
CA ALA A 235 5.59 -21.89 -7.57
C ALA A 235 5.49 -23.42 -7.50
N LYS A 236 4.57 -24.02 -8.28
CA LYS A 236 4.39 -25.47 -8.35
C LYS A 236 5.62 -26.16 -8.93
N GLY A 237 6.14 -27.17 -8.22
CA GLY A 237 7.33 -27.94 -8.65
C GLY A 237 8.67 -27.34 -8.21
N VAL A 238 8.66 -26.18 -7.54
CA VAL A 238 9.86 -25.62 -6.91
C VAL A 238 10.01 -26.21 -5.51
N GLU A 239 11.10 -26.93 -5.25
CA GLU A 239 11.35 -27.64 -3.98
C GLU A 239 11.19 -26.75 -2.74
N ARG A 240 11.70 -25.51 -2.82
CA ARG A 240 11.59 -24.52 -1.74
C ARG A 240 10.13 -24.18 -1.36
N PHE A 241 9.19 -24.28 -2.31
CA PHE A 241 7.78 -23.96 -2.09
C PHE A 241 6.92 -25.19 -1.79
N ALA A 242 7.46 -26.41 -1.92
CA ALA A 242 6.73 -27.64 -1.64
C ALA A 242 6.07 -27.67 -0.23
N PRO A 243 6.71 -27.18 0.86
CA PRO A 243 6.06 -27.13 2.17
C PRO A 243 4.85 -26.18 2.27
N PHE A 244 4.68 -25.29 1.29
CA PHE A 244 3.63 -24.27 1.26
C PHE A 244 2.62 -24.48 0.13
N ALA A 245 2.70 -25.61 -0.58
CA ALA A 245 1.87 -25.88 -1.76
C ALA A 245 0.38 -25.75 -1.48
N ASP A 246 -0.11 -26.27 -0.36
CA ASP A 246 -1.53 -26.19 0.01
C ASP A 246 -1.96 -24.74 0.30
N LYS A 247 -1.08 -23.94 0.92
CA LYS A 247 -1.35 -22.53 1.20
C LYS A 247 -1.38 -21.70 -0.08
N ILE A 248 -0.44 -21.96 -0.99
CA ILE A 248 -0.39 -21.33 -2.31
C ILE A 248 -1.66 -21.68 -3.11
N GLN A 249 -2.04 -22.95 -3.14
CA GLN A 249 -3.27 -23.38 -3.82
C GLN A 249 -4.51 -22.71 -3.22
N THR A 250 -4.58 -22.60 -1.89
CA THR A 250 -5.67 -21.89 -1.20
C THR A 250 -5.79 -20.44 -1.68
N MET A 251 -4.68 -19.72 -1.84
CA MET A 251 -4.74 -18.33 -2.32
C MET A 251 -5.24 -18.23 -3.77
N VAL A 252 -4.82 -19.15 -4.65
CA VAL A 252 -5.33 -19.23 -6.03
C VAL A 252 -6.83 -19.51 -6.03
N ASP A 253 -7.28 -20.48 -5.23
CA ASP A 253 -8.69 -20.86 -5.15
C ASP A 253 -9.55 -19.70 -4.63
N LEU A 254 -9.07 -18.95 -3.63
CA LEU A 254 -9.75 -17.78 -3.08
C LEU A 254 -9.81 -16.61 -4.08
N GLN A 255 -8.82 -16.44 -4.96
CA GLN A 255 -8.93 -15.47 -6.05
C GLN A 255 -10.04 -15.87 -7.03
N VAL A 256 -10.12 -17.14 -7.40
CA VAL A 256 -11.18 -17.63 -8.29
C VAL A 256 -12.56 -17.44 -7.65
N GLU A 257 -12.69 -17.70 -6.35
CA GLU A 257 -13.90 -17.42 -5.58
C GLU A 257 -14.24 -15.93 -5.59
N PHE A 258 -13.28 -15.07 -5.26
CA PHE A 258 -13.44 -13.61 -5.29
C PHE A 258 -13.89 -13.10 -6.66
N GLN A 259 -13.27 -13.58 -7.74
CA GLN A 259 -13.61 -13.18 -9.11
C GLN A 259 -15.05 -13.56 -9.45
N LYS A 260 -15.45 -14.80 -9.16
CA LYS A 260 -16.83 -15.29 -9.41
C LYS A 260 -17.87 -14.54 -8.58
N HIS A 261 -17.53 -14.21 -7.33
CA HIS A 261 -18.40 -13.49 -6.40
C HIS A 261 -18.63 -12.05 -6.83
N THR A 262 -17.56 -11.36 -7.26
CA THR A 262 -17.59 -9.91 -7.52
C THR A 262 -17.83 -9.56 -8.99
N GLY A 263 -17.51 -10.45 -9.91
CA GLY A 263 -17.61 -10.21 -11.36
C GLY A 263 -16.53 -9.26 -11.90
N VAL A 264 -15.44 -9.00 -11.18
CA VAL A 264 -14.33 -8.18 -11.69
C VAL A 264 -13.69 -8.82 -12.92
N ARG A 265 -12.93 -8.03 -13.70
CA ARG A 265 -12.22 -8.53 -14.88
C ARG A 265 -11.27 -9.67 -14.51
N ASP A 266 -11.30 -10.73 -15.31
CA ASP A 266 -10.56 -11.96 -15.03
C ASP A 266 -9.34 -12.13 -15.96
N TYR A 267 -8.16 -12.02 -15.36
CA TYR A 267 -6.87 -12.32 -16.00
C TYR A 267 -6.17 -13.49 -15.27
N SER A 268 -6.96 -14.45 -14.76
CA SER A 268 -6.42 -15.70 -14.21
C SER A 268 -5.79 -16.57 -15.30
N ALA A 269 -4.88 -17.45 -14.91
CA ALA A 269 -4.16 -18.29 -15.84
C ALA A 269 -5.09 -19.35 -16.46
N LYS A 270 -4.88 -19.66 -17.73
CA LYS A 270 -5.63 -20.72 -18.44
C LYS A 270 -4.65 -21.77 -18.92
N ASP A 271 -4.92 -23.03 -18.59
CA ASP A 271 -4.05 -24.17 -18.90
C ASP A 271 -2.58 -23.95 -18.46
N GLY A 272 -2.39 -23.29 -17.32
CA GLY A 272 -1.06 -22.96 -16.77
C GLY A 272 -0.34 -21.80 -17.46
N ILE A 273 -1.05 -21.01 -18.26
CA ILE A 273 -0.51 -19.85 -18.98
C ILE A 273 -1.18 -18.58 -18.46
N SER A 274 -0.40 -17.71 -17.83
CA SER A 274 -0.82 -16.35 -17.44
C SER A 274 -1.00 -15.48 -18.70
N PRO A 275 -2.00 -14.59 -18.74
CA PRO A 275 -2.11 -13.59 -19.80
C PRO A 275 -0.97 -12.56 -19.77
N GLY A 276 -0.23 -12.47 -18.66
CA GLY A 276 0.94 -11.60 -18.52
C GLY A 276 1.06 -11.03 -17.11
N ILE A 277 2.17 -10.34 -16.86
CA ILE A 277 2.40 -9.63 -15.60
C ILE A 277 1.35 -8.51 -15.47
N CYS A 278 0.73 -8.41 -14.31
CA CYS A 278 -0.44 -7.56 -14.05
C CYS A 278 -0.29 -6.12 -14.54
N HIS A 279 0.85 -5.46 -14.27
CA HIS A 279 1.08 -4.08 -14.68
C HIS A 279 1.15 -3.89 -16.20
N GLN A 280 1.75 -4.85 -16.91
CA GLN A 280 1.85 -4.81 -18.36
C GLN A 280 0.47 -4.89 -18.98
N VAL A 281 -0.30 -5.91 -18.56
CA VAL A 281 -1.64 -6.16 -19.07
C VAL A 281 -2.58 -5.01 -18.71
N ALA A 282 -2.54 -4.52 -17.46
CA ALA A 282 -3.38 -3.41 -17.03
C ALA A 282 -3.14 -2.15 -17.86
N ARG A 283 -1.86 -1.77 -18.05
CA ARG A 283 -1.46 -0.61 -18.87
C ARG A 283 -1.96 -0.71 -20.32
N GLU A 284 -1.94 -1.91 -20.89
CA GLU A 284 -2.29 -2.13 -22.30
C GLU A 284 -3.79 -2.29 -22.55
N HIS A 285 -4.56 -2.69 -21.53
CA HIS A 285 -5.96 -3.06 -21.71
C HIS A 285 -6.96 -2.09 -21.08
N PHE A 286 -6.66 -1.46 -19.94
CA PHE A 286 -7.69 -0.72 -19.19
C PHE A 286 -7.19 0.44 -18.32
N ILE A 287 -5.92 0.85 -18.43
CA ILE A 287 -5.45 2.10 -17.82
C ILE A 287 -5.35 3.16 -18.92
N ASP A 288 -6.16 4.20 -18.81
CA ASP A 288 -6.22 5.30 -19.75
C ASP A 288 -5.51 6.57 -19.23
N PRO A 289 -5.10 7.49 -20.13
CA PRO A 289 -4.55 8.77 -19.71
C PRO A 289 -5.55 9.58 -18.88
N GLY A 290 -5.13 10.01 -17.70
CA GLY A 290 -5.98 10.75 -16.77
C GLY A 290 -6.56 9.91 -15.65
N ASP A 291 -6.45 8.58 -15.71
CA ASP A 291 -6.96 7.71 -14.65
C ASP A 291 -6.22 7.93 -13.33
N PHE A 292 -6.95 7.76 -12.23
CA PHE A 292 -6.37 7.45 -10.94
C PHE A 292 -6.52 5.95 -10.65
N VAL A 293 -5.39 5.26 -10.41
CA VAL A 293 -5.30 3.80 -10.26
C VAL A 293 -4.66 3.42 -8.93
N GLN A 294 -5.33 2.56 -8.17
CA GLN A 294 -4.75 1.92 -6.98
C GLN A 294 -4.89 0.41 -7.09
N ALA A 295 -3.83 -0.32 -6.74
CA ALA A 295 -3.81 -1.78 -6.81
C ALA A 295 -2.94 -2.37 -5.70
N THR A 296 -3.03 -3.67 -5.44
CA THR A 296 -2.36 -4.30 -4.29
C THR A 296 -0.89 -4.66 -4.51
N ASP A 297 -0.25 -4.07 -5.53
CA ASP A 297 1.16 -4.30 -5.85
C ASP A 297 1.92 -2.97 -5.95
N SER A 298 3.17 -2.94 -5.47
CA SER A 298 4.01 -1.73 -5.42
C SER A 298 4.35 -1.14 -6.79
N HIS A 299 4.51 -1.98 -7.81
CA HIS A 299 4.89 -1.61 -9.17
C HIS A 299 3.73 -1.12 -10.03
N THR A 300 2.54 -0.95 -9.41
CA THR A 300 1.37 -0.29 -10.01
C THR A 300 1.72 1.09 -10.59
N CYS A 301 2.77 1.74 -10.07
CA CYS A 301 3.33 2.98 -10.62
C CYS A 301 3.78 2.89 -12.08
N MET A 302 4.00 1.68 -12.63
CA MET A 302 4.19 1.47 -14.07
C MET A 302 3.06 2.09 -14.91
N GLY A 303 1.83 2.10 -14.41
CA GLY A 303 0.68 2.73 -15.06
C GLY A 303 0.92 4.19 -15.45
N GLY A 304 1.76 4.92 -14.71
CA GLY A 304 2.11 6.32 -14.99
C GLY A 304 2.73 6.56 -16.37
N ALA A 305 3.21 5.52 -17.07
CA ALA A 305 3.62 5.63 -18.47
C ALA A 305 2.48 6.02 -19.42
N SER A 306 1.23 5.74 -19.03
CA SER A 306 0.00 6.17 -19.71
C SER A 306 -0.44 7.59 -19.30
N ASN A 307 0.31 8.32 -18.47
CA ASN A 307 -0.11 9.57 -17.80
C ASN A 307 -1.31 9.40 -16.86
N SER A 308 -1.45 8.25 -16.23
CA SER A 308 -2.30 8.04 -15.07
C SER A 308 -1.54 8.38 -13.78
N LEU A 309 -2.25 8.66 -12.69
CA LEU A 309 -1.69 8.60 -11.35
C LEU A 309 -1.87 7.16 -10.87
N SER A 310 -0.80 6.44 -10.57
CA SER A 310 -0.91 5.01 -10.26
C SER A 310 0.06 4.63 -9.16
N TYR A 311 -0.41 3.94 -8.12
CA TYR A 311 0.46 3.44 -7.06
C TYR A 311 -0.15 2.29 -6.26
N GLY A 312 0.74 1.55 -5.61
CA GLY A 312 0.41 0.40 -4.78
C GLY A 312 -0.15 0.76 -3.41
N VAL A 313 -1.09 -0.05 -2.94
CA VAL A 313 -1.72 0.05 -1.62
C VAL A 313 -1.82 -1.32 -0.94
N GLY A 314 -2.05 -1.34 0.37
CA GLY A 314 -2.26 -2.58 1.12
C GLY A 314 -3.61 -3.24 0.82
N ALA A 315 -3.80 -4.47 1.31
CA ALA A 315 -5.04 -5.21 1.17
C ALA A 315 -6.23 -4.53 1.89
N THR A 316 -6.01 -3.91 3.07
CA THR A 316 -7.04 -3.15 3.78
C THR A 316 -7.50 -1.94 2.98
N GLU A 317 -6.55 -1.16 2.46
CA GLU A 317 -6.85 0.04 1.67
C GLU A 317 -7.56 -0.32 0.38
N TYR A 318 -7.10 -1.36 -0.31
CA TYR A 318 -7.75 -1.83 -1.53
C TYR A 318 -9.15 -2.40 -1.27
N ALA A 319 -9.32 -3.24 -0.24
CA ALA A 319 -10.63 -3.75 0.16
C ALA A 319 -11.59 -2.59 0.51
N GLY A 320 -11.11 -1.61 1.26
CA GLY A 320 -11.88 -0.42 1.63
C GLY A 320 -12.30 0.36 0.38
N LEU A 321 -11.38 0.59 -0.55
CA LEU A 321 -11.61 1.26 -1.82
C LEU A 321 -12.70 0.55 -2.64
N ILE A 322 -12.53 -0.75 -2.92
CA ILE A 322 -13.43 -1.44 -3.87
C ILE A 322 -14.82 -1.66 -3.29
N HIS A 323 -14.96 -1.67 -1.96
CA HIS A 323 -16.26 -1.69 -1.29
C HIS A 323 -16.90 -0.29 -1.18
N ALA A 324 -16.13 0.73 -0.77
CA ALA A 324 -16.66 2.06 -0.51
C ALA A 324 -16.83 2.92 -1.78
N GLY A 325 -16.09 2.61 -2.84
CA GLY A 325 -16.06 3.34 -4.11
C GLY A 325 -15.15 4.57 -4.12
N PHE A 326 -14.45 4.84 -3.02
CA PHE A 326 -13.53 5.96 -2.87
C PHE A 326 -12.31 5.57 -2.04
N THR A 327 -11.25 6.36 -2.13
CA THR A 327 -10.04 6.21 -1.31
C THR A 327 -9.66 7.54 -0.66
N PHE A 328 -8.90 7.45 0.44
CA PHE A 328 -8.32 8.61 1.09
C PHE A 328 -6.93 8.91 0.54
N VAL A 329 -6.69 10.18 0.21
CA VAL A 329 -5.39 10.64 -0.28
C VAL A 329 -4.97 11.87 0.51
N ARG A 330 -3.82 11.77 1.18
CA ARG A 330 -3.03 12.96 1.51
C ARG A 330 -2.23 13.34 0.27
N VAL A 331 -2.58 14.48 -0.33
CA VAL A 331 -2.01 14.95 -1.60
C VAL A 331 -0.49 15.02 -1.48
N PRO A 332 0.27 14.26 -2.28
CA PRO A 332 1.72 14.21 -2.17
C PRO A 332 2.38 15.46 -2.78
N GLU A 333 3.60 15.76 -2.34
CA GLU A 333 4.49 16.62 -3.11
C GLU A 333 4.89 15.91 -4.42
N SER A 334 5.40 16.68 -5.39
CA SER A 334 5.94 16.12 -6.63
C SER A 334 7.40 16.53 -6.82
N ILE A 335 8.20 15.63 -7.37
CA ILE A 335 9.57 15.91 -7.85
C ILE A 335 9.63 15.65 -9.34
N ARG A 336 10.10 16.65 -10.10
CA ARG A 336 10.13 16.59 -11.57
C ARG A 336 11.54 16.42 -12.10
N PHE A 337 11.75 15.39 -12.90
CA PHE A 337 12.97 15.14 -13.66
C PHE A 337 12.78 15.59 -15.11
N ASN A 338 13.43 16.68 -15.50
CA ASN A 338 13.41 17.19 -16.88
C ASN A 338 14.56 16.56 -17.68
N LEU A 339 14.25 15.51 -18.44
CA LEU A 339 15.19 14.82 -19.32
C LEU A 339 15.34 15.57 -20.64
N SER A 340 16.56 15.63 -21.17
CA SER A 340 16.88 16.29 -22.45
C SER A 340 17.86 15.44 -23.27
N GLY A 341 17.88 15.65 -24.59
CA GLY A 341 18.71 14.88 -25.52
C GLY A 341 18.13 13.51 -25.86
N THR A 342 18.97 12.65 -26.43
CA THR A 342 18.66 11.26 -26.82
C THR A 342 19.62 10.30 -26.11
N MET A 343 19.15 9.11 -25.73
CA MET A 343 20.01 8.07 -25.18
C MET A 343 21.09 7.66 -26.20
N GLN A 344 22.32 7.47 -25.71
CA GLN A 344 23.44 7.00 -26.55
C GLN A 344 23.27 5.50 -26.87
N PRO A 345 23.92 4.98 -27.94
CA PRO A 345 23.90 3.55 -28.22
C PRO A 345 24.32 2.72 -26.99
N GLY A 346 23.47 1.75 -26.61
CA GLY A 346 23.69 0.91 -25.43
C GLY A 346 23.18 1.47 -24.11
N VAL A 347 22.60 2.68 -24.09
CA VAL A 347 21.94 3.27 -22.92
C VAL A 347 20.42 3.09 -23.04
N THR A 348 19.78 2.72 -21.93
CA THR A 348 18.35 2.48 -21.80
C THR A 348 17.76 3.31 -20.66
N ALA A 349 16.43 3.37 -20.58
CA ALA A 349 15.69 3.97 -19.47
C ALA A 349 16.04 3.32 -18.14
N LYS A 350 16.45 2.05 -18.13
CA LYS A 350 16.96 1.38 -16.92
C LYS A 350 18.19 2.10 -16.38
N ASP A 351 19.13 2.48 -17.23
CA ASP A 351 20.33 3.22 -16.83
C ASP A 351 19.97 4.61 -16.30
N VAL A 352 18.99 5.27 -16.92
CA VAL A 352 18.50 6.58 -16.50
C VAL A 352 17.88 6.51 -15.10
N ILE A 353 16.97 5.57 -14.83
CA ILE A 353 16.30 5.48 -13.53
C ILE A 353 17.25 4.98 -12.43
N LEU A 354 18.20 4.09 -12.75
CA LEU A 354 19.26 3.71 -11.81
C LEU A 354 20.17 4.90 -11.46
N HIS A 355 20.46 5.78 -12.41
CA HIS A 355 21.18 7.02 -12.16
C HIS A 355 20.38 7.96 -11.23
N ILE A 356 19.07 8.11 -11.47
CA ILE A 356 18.18 8.89 -10.61
C ILE A 356 18.16 8.32 -9.19
N LEU A 357 17.99 7.01 -9.06
CA LEU A 357 17.97 6.29 -7.78
C LEU A 357 19.26 6.58 -7.00
N LEU A 358 20.42 6.37 -7.63
CA LEU A 358 21.73 6.54 -6.99
C LEU A 358 21.97 7.98 -6.50
N HIS A 359 21.54 9.00 -7.25
CA HIS A 359 21.90 10.38 -6.96
C HIS A 359 20.83 11.20 -6.21
N HIS A 360 19.58 10.75 -6.26
CA HIS A 360 18.43 11.46 -5.68
C HIS A 360 17.69 10.63 -4.63
N ALA A 361 17.34 9.37 -4.93
CA ALA A 361 16.56 8.54 -4.01
C ALA A 361 17.36 8.12 -2.78
N THR A 362 18.66 7.82 -2.92
CA THR A 362 19.56 7.54 -1.78
C THR A 362 19.69 8.70 -0.79
N LYS A 363 19.33 9.92 -1.22
CA LYS A 363 19.29 11.13 -0.40
C LYS A 363 17.86 11.49 0.04
N GLU A 364 16.92 10.55 -0.12
CA GLU A 364 15.52 10.67 0.25
C GLU A 364 14.77 11.81 -0.46
N LEU A 365 15.28 12.32 -1.60
CA LEU A 365 14.64 13.45 -2.31
C LEU A 365 13.30 13.07 -2.97
N THR A 366 13.09 11.78 -3.23
CA THR A 366 11.91 11.19 -3.85
C THR A 366 10.95 10.58 -2.84
N LEU A 367 11.32 10.52 -1.56
CA LEU A 367 10.56 9.84 -0.50
C LEU A 367 9.14 10.41 -0.37
N ASP A 368 8.12 9.56 -0.53
CA ASP A 368 6.68 9.90 -0.45
C ASP A 368 6.26 11.05 -1.39
N ARG A 369 6.98 11.21 -2.51
CA ARG A 369 6.66 12.17 -3.58
C ARG A 369 6.25 11.47 -4.85
N VAL A 370 5.40 12.10 -5.65
CA VAL A 370 5.15 11.65 -7.03
C VAL A 370 6.34 12.06 -7.89
N MET A 371 6.95 11.08 -8.58
CA MET A 371 7.99 11.35 -9.57
C MET A 371 7.35 11.70 -10.92
N GLU A 372 7.56 12.92 -11.38
CA GLU A 372 7.16 13.35 -12.73
C GLU A 372 8.35 13.34 -13.69
N PHE A 373 8.21 12.66 -14.82
CA PHE A 373 9.22 12.67 -15.88
C PHE A 373 8.77 13.58 -17.01
N GLY A 374 9.63 14.51 -17.41
CA GLY A 374 9.32 15.53 -18.40
C GLY A 374 10.52 15.96 -19.23
N GLY A 375 10.35 17.00 -20.03
CA GLY A 375 11.41 17.54 -20.89
C GLY A 375 11.45 16.90 -22.27
N SER A 376 12.29 17.47 -23.15
CA SER A 376 12.35 17.08 -24.57
C SER A 376 12.88 15.65 -24.78
N GLY A 377 13.66 15.12 -23.83
CA GLY A 377 14.19 13.75 -23.91
C GLY A 377 13.11 12.68 -23.83
N MET A 378 11.98 12.95 -23.14
CA MET A 378 10.86 12.01 -23.06
C MET A 378 10.26 11.69 -24.43
N ALA A 379 10.27 12.65 -25.36
CA ALA A 379 9.78 12.45 -26.73
C ALA A 379 10.63 11.45 -27.54
N THR A 380 11.85 11.16 -27.08
CA THR A 380 12.79 10.24 -27.74
C THR A 380 12.69 8.81 -27.22
N MET A 381 11.95 8.59 -26.13
CA MET A 381 11.74 7.30 -25.49
C MET A 381 10.44 6.65 -25.98
N SER A 382 10.47 5.34 -26.22
CA SER A 382 9.28 4.52 -26.46
C SER A 382 8.40 4.47 -25.20
N VAL A 383 7.16 3.98 -25.34
CA VAL A 383 6.26 3.81 -24.18
C VAL A 383 6.83 2.80 -23.18
N ASP A 384 7.50 1.74 -23.64
CA ASP A 384 8.11 0.74 -22.75
C ASP A 384 9.33 1.28 -22.00
N GLU A 385 10.11 2.16 -22.63
CA GLU A 385 11.18 2.89 -21.95
C GLU A 385 10.61 3.80 -20.86
N ARG A 386 9.49 4.49 -21.13
CA ARG A 386 8.80 5.31 -20.11
C ARG A 386 8.21 4.46 -18.99
N ALA A 387 7.66 3.30 -19.30
CA ALA A 387 7.17 2.33 -18.32
C ALA A 387 8.28 1.79 -17.44
N THR A 388 9.50 1.64 -17.96
CA THR A 388 10.67 1.30 -17.14
C THR A 388 10.99 2.42 -16.13
N LEU A 389 10.87 3.69 -16.51
CA LEU A 389 11.08 4.82 -15.60
C LEU A 389 10.03 4.84 -14.47
N THR A 390 8.75 4.71 -14.83
CA THR A 390 7.64 4.82 -13.86
C THR A 390 7.51 3.58 -12.99
N ASN A 391 7.81 2.39 -13.52
CA ASN A 391 7.85 1.14 -12.75
C ASN A 391 8.85 1.23 -11.60
N MET A 392 10.04 1.79 -11.86
CA MET A 392 11.10 1.90 -10.84
C MET A 392 10.95 3.11 -9.88
N ALA A 393 9.83 3.83 -9.95
CA ALA A 393 9.52 4.87 -8.97
C ALA A 393 9.40 4.27 -7.56
N THR A 394 8.89 3.04 -7.42
CA THR A 394 8.76 2.37 -6.13
C THR A 394 10.10 2.09 -5.45
N GLU A 395 11.15 1.68 -6.19
CA GLU A 395 12.51 1.56 -5.66
C GLU A 395 13.11 2.89 -5.23
N CYS A 396 12.63 4.00 -5.81
CA CYS A 396 13.00 5.34 -5.38
C CYS A 396 12.23 5.80 -4.13
N SER A 397 11.44 4.92 -3.50
CA SER A 397 10.53 5.26 -2.38
C SER A 397 9.54 6.38 -2.73
N ALA A 398 9.23 6.54 -4.02
CA ALA A 398 8.21 7.46 -4.49
C ALA A 398 6.81 6.93 -4.16
N LYS A 399 5.85 7.85 -4.13
CA LYS A 399 4.46 7.52 -3.86
C LYS A 399 3.78 6.86 -5.04
#